data_AF-A0A7Z8SAY0-F1
#
_entry.id   AF-A0A7Z8SAY0-F1
#
_cell.length_a   1.000
_cell.length_b   1.000
_cell.length_c   1.000
_cell.angle_alpha   90.00
_cell.angle_beta   90.00
_cell.angle_gamma   90.00
#
_symmetry.space_group_name_H-M   'P 1'
#
loop_
_entity.id
_entity.type
_entity.pdbx_description
1 polymer ?
#
loop_
_entity_poly.entity_id
_entity_poly.type
_entity_poly.pdbx_seq_one_letter_code
_entity_poly.pdbx_strand_id
1 'polypeptide(L)'
;MTKNEDLDSLKIELPKELEIVATFLENDIQGIPVKWWLQKIDEVLNNLKEYNEFQGTLCAIQVKKDETILVDLYSIHDPNICKIETTELRNLIEVWGQEQKMYKNNN
;
A
#
# COMPACT_ATOMS: atom_id res chain seq x y z
N MET A 1 27.70 -11.45 17.16
CA MET A 1 26.54 -12.33 16.92
C MET A 1 25.32 -11.45 17.04
N THR A 2 24.66 -11.23 15.92
CA THR A 2 23.71 -10.15 15.64
C THR A 2 22.52 -10.26 16.60
N LYS A 3 22.19 -9.15 17.27
CA LYS A 3 20.86 -8.97 17.86
C LYS A 3 19.86 -9.00 16.70
N ASN A 4 19.30 -10.16 16.43
CA ASN A 4 17.97 -10.21 15.83
C ASN A 4 17.01 -9.94 16.98
N GLU A 5 16.88 -8.65 17.32
CA GLU A 5 15.62 -8.19 17.89
C GLU A 5 14.64 -8.36 16.75
N ASP A 6 13.79 -9.40 16.81
CA ASP A 6 12.63 -9.48 15.95
C ASP A 6 11.94 -8.12 16.03
N LEU A 7 12.07 -7.34 14.95
CA LEU A 7 11.51 -6.02 14.86
C LEU A 7 10.00 -6.26 14.84
N ASP A 8 9.37 -6.16 16.00
CA ASP A 8 7.92 -6.30 16.15
C ASP A 8 7.31 -5.27 15.21
N SER A 9 6.85 -5.75 14.06
CA SER A 9 6.40 -4.95 12.93
C SER A 9 5.09 -5.57 12.48
N LEU A 10 4.09 -4.71 12.34
CA LEU A 10 2.79 -5.12 11.84
C LEU A 10 2.95 -5.70 10.43
N LYS A 11 2.31 -6.85 10.18
CA LYS A 11 2.29 -7.54 8.88
C LYS A 11 0.87 -7.83 8.45
N ILE A 12 0.66 -7.99 7.14
CA ILE A 12 -0.62 -8.36 6.55
C ILE A 12 -0.48 -9.62 5.69
N GLU A 13 -1.34 -10.60 5.92
CA GLU A 13 -1.42 -11.80 5.09
C GLU A 13 -2.47 -11.59 3.99
N LEU A 14 -2.02 -11.57 2.73
CA LEU A 14 -2.87 -11.49 1.54
C LEU A 14 -2.62 -12.69 0.62
N PRO A 15 -3.57 -13.02 -0.29
CA PRO A 15 -3.32 -14.00 -1.35
C PRO A 15 -2.06 -13.68 -2.14
N LYS A 16 -1.43 -14.71 -2.72
CA LYS A 16 -0.13 -14.58 -3.41
C LYS A 16 -0.19 -13.58 -4.57
N GLU A 17 -1.34 -13.45 -5.21
CA GLU A 17 -1.62 -12.52 -6.30
C GLU A 17 -1.56 -11.05 -5.87
N LEU A 18 -1.71 -10.78 -4.56
CA LEU A 18 -1.69 -9.44 -3.95
C LEU A 18 -0.43 -9.20 -3.09
N GLU A 19 0.63 -10.00 -3.26
CA GLU A 19 1.88 -9.86 -2.49
C GLU A 19 2.51 -8.45 -2.61
N ILE A 20 2.39 -7.81 -3.78
CA ILE A 20 2.85 -6.42 -3.97
C ILE A 20 2.03 -5.45 -3.13
N VAL A 21 0.72 -5.71 -2.96
CA VAL A 21 -0.14 -4.87 -2.12
C VAL A 21 0.27 -4.99 -0.66
N ALA A 22 0.60 -6.20 -0.19
CA ALA A 22 1.16 -6.40 1.15
C ALA A 22 2.48 -5.64 1.31
N THR A 23 3.39 -5.77 0.35
CA THR A 23 4.68 -5.05 0.33
C THR A 23 4.47 -3.54 0.42
N PHE A 24 3.54 -2.99 -0.36
CA PHE A 24 3.19 -1.58 -0.36
C PHE A 24 2.66 -1.10 1.01
N LEU A 25 1.71 -1.83 1.60
CA LEU A 25 1.14 -1.48 2.91
C LEU A 25 2.19 -1.56 4.03
N GLU A 26 3.03 -2.58 3.99
CA GLU A 26 4.04 -2.81 5.02
C GLU A 26 5.18 -1.81 4.96
N ASN A 27 5.59 -1.34 3.77
CA ASN A 27 6.84 -0.59 3.61
C ASN A 27 6.66 0.84 3.09
N ASP A 28 5.80 1.05 2.09
CA ASP A 28 5.75 2.31 1.34
C ASP A 28 4.73 3.31 1.87
N ILE A 29 3.68 2.82 2.53
CA ILE A 29 2.70 3.69 3.16
C ILE A 29 3.24 4.35 4.44
N GLN A 30 4.38 3.85 4.96
CA GLN A 30 5.00 4.36 6.17
C GLN A 30 5.53 5.79 5.99
N GLY A 31 5.56 6.57 7.08
CA GLY A 31 6.08 7.94 7.08
C GLY A 31 5.13 9.01 6.50
N ILE A 32 4.06 8.61 5.82
CA ILE A 32 2.99 9.51 5.35
C ILE A 32 1.69 9.17 6.08
N PRO A 33 0.90 10.16 6.54
CA PRO A 33 -0.38 9.87 7.19
C PRO A 33 -1.32 9.07 6.28
N VAL A 34 -1.92 7.99 6.79
CA VAL A 34 -2.91 7.18 6.04
C VAL A 34 -4.05 8.02 5.46
N LYS A 35 -4.48 9.07 6.18
CA LYS A 35 -5.50 10.00 5.69
C LYS A 35 -5.10 10.69 4.36
N TRP A 36 -3.82 10.95 4.16
CA TRP A 36 -3.32 11.53 2.91
C TRP A 36 -3.47 10.53 1.76
N TRP A 37 -3.12 9.26 1.98
CA TRP A 37 -3.31 8.20 0.99
C TRP A 37 -4.78 8.01 0.61
N LEU A 38 -5.67 7.94 1.61
CA LEU A 38 -7.11 7.85 1.37
C LEU A 38 -7.61 9.06 0.58
N GLN A 39 -7.18 10.28 0.92
CA GLN A 39 -7.54 11.48 0.17
C GLN A 39 -7.11 11.38 -1.30
N LYS A 40 -5.92 10.85 -1.58
CA LYS A 40 -5.43 10.72 -2.96
C LYS A 40 -6.22 9.72 -3.78
N ILE A 41 -6.70 8.64 -3.17
CA ILE A 41 -7.60 7.70 -3.84
C ILE A 41 -8.99 8.32 -4.01
N ASP A 42 -9.50 9.00 -2.99
CA ASP A 42 -10.80 9.67 -3.00
C ASP A 42 -10.88 10.79 -4.06
N GLU A 43 -9.77 11.49 -4.33
CA GLU A 43 -9.68 12.46 -5.44
C GLU A 43 -10.03 11.81 -6.79
N VAL A 44 -9.59 10.58 -7.04
CA VAL A 44 -9.84 9.85 -8.29
C VAL A 44 -11.24 9.24 -8.30
N LEU A 45 -11.65 8.58 -7.21
CA LEU A 45 -12.99 7.97 -7.09
C LEU A 45 -14.11 9.00 -7.24
N ASN A 46 -13.92 10.21 -6.70
CA ASN A 46 -14.87 11.30 -6.79
C ASN A 46 -14.78 12.11 -8.09
N ASN A 47 -13.95 11.69 -9.07
CA ASN A 47 -13.74 12.37 -10.35
C ASN A 47 -13.18 13.80 -10.21
N LEU A 48 -12.49 14.10 -9.11
CA LEU A 48 -11.75 15.36 -8.97
C LEU A 48 -10.46 15.33 -9.80
N LYS A 49 -9.95 14.13 -10.08
CA LYS A 49 -8.84 13.85 -10.99
C LYS A 49 -9.12 12.60 -11.81
N GLU A 50 -8.56 12.56 -13.01
CA GLU A 50 -8.64 11.39 -13.89
C GLU A 50 -7.79 10.22 -13.36
N TYR A 51 -6.58 10.54 -12.87
CA TYR A 51 -5.69 9.59 -12.21
C TYR A 51 -4.78 10.31 -11.22
N ASN A 52 -4.15 9.52 -10.36
CA ASN A 52 -3.04 9.94 -9.51
C ASN A 52 -1.91 8.91 -9.64
N GLU A 53 -0.65 9.34 -9.51
CA GLU A 53 0.53 8.46 -9.55
C GLU A 53 1.48 8.78 -8.41
N PHE A 54 2.06 7.74 -7.81
CA PHE A 54 2.97 7.83 -6.67
C PHE A 54 4.11 6.84 -6.84
N GLN A 55 5.29 7.23 -6.37
CA GLN A 55 6.43 6.34 -6.27
C GLN A 55 6.83 6.24 -4.80
N GLY A 56 6.66 5.05 -4.23
CA GLY A 56 7.16 4.67 -2.92
C GLY A 56 8.62 4.25 -2.97
N THR A 57 9.08 3.61 -1.91
CA THR A 57 10.43 3.04 -1.85
C THR A 57 10.51 1.79 -2.71
N LEU A 58 9.54 0.88 -2.58
CA LEU A 58 9.53 -0.43 -3.21
C LEU A 58 8.56 -0.52 -4.39
N CYS A 59 7.48 0.26 -4.39
CA CYS A 59 6.40 0.17 -5.35
C CYS A 59 6.11 1.53 -6.00
N ALA A 60 5.78 1.52 -7.30
CA ALA A 60 5.06 2.61 -7.95
C ALA A 60 3.57 2.26 -8.06
N ILE A 61 2.71 3.28 -7.98
CA ILE A 61 1.26 3.12 -7.90
C ILE A 61 0.62 4.10 -8.87
N GLN A 62 -0.25 3.60 -9.73
CA GLN A 62 -1.11 4.41 -10.60
C GLN A 62 -2.57 4.16 -10.25
N VAL A 63 -3.21 5.13 -9.62
CA VAL A 63 -4.62 5.09 -9.21
C VAL A 63 -5.48 5.63 -10.33
N LYS A 64 -6.34 4.77 -10.90
CA LYS A 64 -7.44 5.17 -11.81
C LYS A 64 -8.78 4.87 -11.15
N LYS A 65 -9.88 5.26 -11.80
CA LYS A 65 -11.21 5.14 -11.20
C LYS A 65 -11.59 3.71 -10.84
N ASP A 66 -11.42 2.78 -11.78
CA ASP A 66 -11.88 1.40 -11.61
C ASP A 66 -10.75 0.48 -11.10
N GLU A 67 -9.51 0.74 -11.53
CA GLU A 67 -8.36 -0.12 -11.26
C GLU A 67 -7.17 0.72 -10.81
N THR A 68 -6.44 0.19 -9.82
CA THR A 68 -5.12 0.68 -9.43
C THR A 68 -4.06 -0.33 -9.85
N ILE A 69 -2.97 0.18 -10.41
CA ILE A 69 -1.83 -0.63 -10.84
C ILE A 69 -0.70 -0.38 -9.85
N LEU A 70 -0.14 -1.45 -9.28
CA LEU A 70 1.06 -1.44 -8.47
C LEU A 70 2.19 -2.13 -9.23
N VAL A 71 3.38 -1.55 -9.21
CA VAL A 71 4.57 -2.05 -9.89
C VAL A 71 5.72 -2.15 -8.89
N ASP A 72 6.33 -3.32 -8.78
CA ASP A 72 7.60 -3.50 -8.05
C ASP A 72 8.74 -2.79 -8.80
N LEU A 73 9.42 -1.88 -8.12
CA LEU A 73 10.50 -1.07 -8.69
C LEU A 73 11.83 -1.82 -8.84
N TYR A 74 12.00 -2.97 -8.19
CA TYR A 74 13.27 -3.71 -8.13
C TYR A 74 13.18 -5.14 -8.66
N SER A 75 12.09 -5.52 -9.32
CA SER A 75 12.01 -6.83 -9.95
C SER A 75 13.09 -7.00 -11.02
N ILE A 76 13.87 -8.08 -10.93
CA ILE A 76 15.11 -8.30 -11.71
C ILE A 76 14.82 -8.98 -13.06
N HIS A 77 13.73 -9.75 -13.16
CA HIS A 77 13.46 -10.61 -14.33
C HIS A 77 12.27 -10.11 -15.17
N ASP A 78 11.08 -10.06 -14.57
CA ASP A 78 9.86 -9.57 -15.21
C ASP A 78 9.23 -8.48 -14.35
N PRO A 79 8.63 -7.42 -14.93
CA PRO A 79 7.94 -6.42 -14.15
C PRO A 79 6.85 -7.09 -13.33
N ASN A 80 7.02 -7.12 -12.02
CA ASN A 80 6.03 -7.64 -11.10
C ASN A 80 4.95 -6.55 -10.97
N ILE A 81 3.79 -6.80 -11.56
CA ILE A 81 2.68 -5.85 -11.66
C ILE A 81 1.45 -6.49 -11.05
N CYS A 82 0.83 -5.77 -10.12
CA CYS A 82 -0.45 -6.13 -9.53
C CYS A 82 -1.52 -5.13 -9.99
N LYS A 83 -2.70 -5.64 -10.30
CA LYS A 83 -3.91 -4.86 -10.62
C LYS A 83 -4.96 -5.19 -9.58
N ILE A 84 -5.53 -4.16 -8.98
CA ILE A 84 -6.52 -4.29 -7.91
C ILE A 84 -7.62 -3.25 -8.14
N GLU A 85 -8.85 -3.56 -7.75
CA GLU A 85 -9.92 -2.55 -7.78
C GLU A 85 -9.53 -1.37 -6.88
N THR A 86 -9.72 -0.14 -7.37
CA THR A 86 -9.31 1.06 -6.61
C THR A 86 -10.05 1.16 -5.28
N THR A 87 -11.32 0.74 -5.26
CA THR A 87 -12.12 0.62 -4.03
C THR A 87 -11.57 -0.41 -3.06
N GLU A 88 -11.05 -1.53 -3.56
CA GLU A 88 -10.45 -2.57 -2.72
C GLU A 88 -9.14 -2.10 -2.09
N LEU A 89 -8.24 -1.49 -2.88
CA LEU A 89 -7.01 -0.89 -2.34
C LEU A 89 -7.32 0.18 -1.28
N ARG A 90 -8.32 1.04 -1.53
CA ARG A 90 -8.76 2.05 -0.56
C ARG A 90 -9.16 1.40 0.77
N ASN A 91 -9.97 0.34 0.72
CA ASN A 91 -10.42 -0.37 1.91
C ASN A 91 -9.25 -1.02 2.66
N LEU A 92 -8.31 -1.64 1.94
CA LEU A 92 -7.10 -2.21 2.54
C LEU A 92 -6.25 -1.15 3.26
N ILE A 93 -6.07 0.02 2.66
CA ILE A 93 -5.36 1.15 3.29
C ILE A 93 -6.09 1.65 4.55
N GLU A 94 -7.42 1.70 4.51
CA GLU A 94 -8.24 2.10 5.66
C GLU A 94 -8.09 1.11 6.82
N VAL A 95 -8.23 -0.19 6.56
CA VAL A 95 -8.03 -1.26 7.55
C VAL A 95 -6.60 -1.20 8.11
N TRP A 96 -5.61 -1.13 7.23
CA TRP A 96 -4.21 -1.03 7.62
C TRP A 96 -3.95 0.15 8.55
N GLY A 97 -4.52 1.31 8.27
CA GLY A 97 -4.39 2.48 9.15
C GLY A 97 -5.08 2.35 10.49
N GLN A 98 -6.11 1.52 10.62
CA GLN A 98 -6.73 1.19 11.89
C GLN A 98 -5.83 0.25 12.70
N GLU A 99 -5.33 -0.81 12.07
CA GLU A 99 -4.40 -1.78 12.68
C GLU A 99 -3.10 -1.11 13.15
N GLN A 100 -2.53 -0.20 12.34
CA GLN A 100 -1.34 0.58 12.74
C GLN A 100 -1.58 1.42 14.01
N LYS A 101 -2.79 1.96 14.19
CA LYS A 101 -3.13 2.71 15.41
C LYS A 101 -3.28 1.79 16.61
N MET A 102 -3.92 0.64 16.44
CA MET A 102 -4.06 -0.34 17.53
C MET A 102 -2.70 -0.88 17.96
N TYR A 103 -1.85 -1.22 16.99
CA TYR A 103 -0.49 -1.69 17.22
C TYR A 103 0.35 -0.69 18.03
N LYS A 104 0.31 0.61 17.67
CA LYS A 104 1.02 1.68 18.40
C LYS A 104 0.44 2.00 19.78
N ASN A 105 -0.81 1.63 20.05
CA ASN A 105 -1.43 1.87 21.36
C ASN A 105 -1.16 0.71 22.34
N ASN A 106 -0.79 -0.47 21.83
CA ASN A 106 -0.58 -1.68 22.61
C ASN A 106 0.90 -2.02 22.87
N ASN A 107 1.83 -1.28 22.24
CA ASN A 107 3.29 -1.39 22.37
C ASN A 107 3.89 -0.03 22.73
#